data_AF-A0A957ZN07-F1
#
_entry.id   AF-A0A957ZN07-F1
#
_cell.length_a   1.000
_cell.length_b   1.000
_cell.length_c   1.000
_cell.angle_alpha   90.00
_cell.angle_beta   90.00
_cell.angle_gamma   90.00
#
_symmetry.space_group_name_H-M   'P 1'
#
loop_
_entity.id
_entity.type
_entity.pdbx_description
1 polymer ?
#
loop_
_entity_poly.entity_id
_entity_poly.type
_entity_poly.pdbx_seq_one_letter_code
_entity_poly.pdbx_strand_id
1 'polypeptide(L)'
;GIDLDHCRHALALAEEYAEVYVAVGIHPNSAHNVDAQALDDLRALAAHPKVVAVGEIGLDYYWKDVDPATQRRAFVAQLELAAELGLPVIIHNRDASEDVADVLRSWAGSNSVARSPLAQRPFKGVLHAFGGELQLAEEAYEWGFVIGLGGPVTFRNAR
;
A
#
# COMPACT_ATOMS: atom_id res chain seq x y z
N GLY A 1 4.84 -6.24 4.70
CA GLY A 1 5.80 -7.11 4.01
C GLY A 1 6.16 -6.46 2.71
N ILE A 2 7.26 -6.86 2.07
CA ILE A 2 7.71 -6.28 0.78
C ILE A 2 7.73 -7.30 -0.36
N ASP A 3 7.62 -8.59 -0.04
CA ASP A 3 7.36 -9.72 -0.93
C ASP A 3 6.71 -10.87 -0.12
N LEU A 4 6.38 -11.99 -0.78
CA LEU A 4 5.69 -13.12 -0.14
C LEU A 4 6.49 -13.76 1.00
N ASP A 5 7.81 -13.94 0.83
CA ASP A 5 8.65 -14.57 1.85
C ASP A 5 8.79 -13.68 3.07
N HIS A 6 9.01 -12.37 2.87
CA HIS A 6 8.99 -11.39 3.94
C HIS A 6 7.63 -11.31 4.63
N CYS A 7 6.51 -11.45 3.89
CA CYS A 7 5.18 -11.50 4.50
C CYS A 7 5.03 -12.72 5.42
N ARG A 8 5.49 -13.91 4.99
CA ARG A 8 5.44 -15.14 5.79
C ARG A 8 6.29 -15.01 7.06
N HIS A 9 7.51 -14.47 6.95
CA HIS A 9 8.37 -14.26 8.12
C HIS A 9 7.81 -13.20 9.08
N ALA A 10 7.29 -12.09 8.57
CA ALA A 10 6.67 -11.06 9.40
C ALA A 10 5.45 -11.60 10.14
N LEU A 11 4.66 -12.46 9.49
CA LEU A 11 3.51 -13.11 10.10
C LEU A 11 3.91 -14.06 11.23
N ALA A 12 4.89 -14.94 10.99
CA ALA A 12 5.42 -15.83 12.02
C ALA A 12 5.92 -15.05 13.24
N LEU A 13 6.62 -13.93 13.03
CA LEU A 13 7.05 -13.07 14.12
C LEU A 13 5.86 -12.44 14.87
N ALA A 14 4.81 -12.01 14.16
CA ALA A 14 3.64 -11.41 14.79
C ALA A 14 2.79 -12.39 15.60
N GLU A 15 2.92 -13.70 15.36
CA GLU A 15 2.30 -14.74 16.17
C GLU A 15 2.96 -14.86 17.55
N GLU A 16 4.24 -14.51 17.67
CA GLU A 16 4.99 -14.57 18.95
C GLU A 16 4.61 -13.44 19.93
N TYR A 17 4.03 -12.33 19.44
CA TYR A 17 3.76 -11.13 20.23
C TYR A 17 2.31 -10.66 20.06
N ALA A 18 1.55 -10.54 21.15
CA ALA A 18 0.13 -10.20 21.12
C ALA A 18 -0.15 -8.81 20.49
N GLU A 19 0.73 -7.85 20.75
CA GLU A 19 0.66 -6.45 20.33
C GLU A 19 1.14 -6.18 18.90
N VAL A 20 1.75 -7.17 18.23
CA VAL A 20 2.29 -7.02 16.87
C VAL A 20 1.27 -7.45 15.83
N TYR A 21 1.15 -6.66 14.76
CA TYR A 21 0.28 -6.91 13.60
C TYR A 21 1.07 -6.67 12.31
N VAL A 22 0.57 -7.21 11.20
CA VAL A 22 1.29 -7.26 9.92
C VAL A 22 0.44 -6.66 8.81
N ALA A 23 1.11 -5.97 7.89
CA ALA A 23 0.58 -5.71 6.56
C ALA A 23 1.25 -6.68 5.58
N VAL A 24 0.49 -7.21 4.61
CA VAL A 24 1.03 -8.10 3.57
C VAL A 24 0.87 -7.47 2.19
N GLY A 25 1.91 -7.53 1.39
CA GLY A 25 1.97 -6.86 0.09
C GLY A 25 3.33 -7.04 -0.55
N ILE A 26 3.40 -6.68 -1.83
CA ILE A 26 4.58 -6.74 -2.67
C ILE A 26 4.95 -5.31 -3.08
N HIS A 27 6.13 -4.89 -2.66
CA HIS A 27 6.69 -3.56 -2.85
C HIS A 27 6.96 -3.27 -4.33
N PRO A 28 6.90 -2.01 -4.81
CA PRO A 28 7.19 -1.66 -6.22
C PRO A 28 8.49 -2.28 -6.77
N ASN A 29 9.56 -2.30 -5.96
CA ASN A 29 10.85 -2.90 -6.36
C ASN A 29 10.80 -4.43 -6.57
N SER A 30 9.74 -5.10 -6.10
CA SER A 30 9.47 -6.53 -6.29
C SER A 30 8.27 -6.79 -7.22
N ALA A 31 7.77 -5.77 -7.92
CA ALA A 31 6.53 -5.84 -8.68
C ALA A 31 6.51 -6.83 -9.86
N HIS A 32 7.68 -7.28 -10.32
CA HIS A 32 7.80 -8.35 -11.32
C HIS A 32 7.23 -9.70 -10.83
N ASN A 33 7.12 -9.88 -9.51
CA ASN A 33 6.59 -11.09 -8.88
C ASN A 33 5.07 -11.03 -8.68
N VAL A 34 4.37 -9.98 -9.14
CA VAL A 34 2.92 -9.86 -8.99
C VAL A 34 2.22 -10.50 -10.18
N ASP A 35 1.90 -11.78 -10.05
CA ASP A 35 1.02 -12.52 -10.94
C ASP A 35 -0.26 -13.00 -10.21
N ALA A 36 -1.10 -13.76 -10.91
CA ALA A 36 -2.34 -14.27 -10.33
C ALA A 36 -2.10 -15.17 -9.11
N GLN A 37 -1.06 -16.01 -9.15
CA GLN A 37 -0.73 -16.90 -8.05
C GLN A 37 -0.24 -16.12 -6.84
N ALA A 38 0.58 -15.08 -7.05
CA ALA A 38 1.05 -14.22 -5.98
C ALA A 38 -0.11 -13.46 -5.30
N LEU A 39 -1.12 -13.05 -6.06
CA LEU A 39 -2.32 -12.43 -5.49
C LEU A 39 -3.17 -13.42 -4.68
N ASP A 40 -3.27 -14.67 -5.11
CA ASP A 40 -3.94 -15.74 -4.35
C ASP A 40 -3.19 -16.09 -3.07
N ASP A 41 -1.86 -16.11 -3.12
CA ASP A 41 -1.00 -16.30 -1.96
C ASP A 41 -1.16 -15.13 -0.96
N LEU A 42 -1.19 -13.88 -1.45
CA LEU A 42 -1.47 -12.71 -0.61
C LEU A 42 -2.86 -12.78 0.01
N ARG A 43 -3.88 -13.22 -0.74
CA ARG A 43 -5.24 -13.42 -0.23
C ARG A 43 -5.26 -14.45 0.91
N ALA A 44 -4.55 -15.56 0.74
CA ALA A 44 -4.45 -16.59 1.78
C ALA A 44 -3.75 -16.06 3.04
N LEU A 45 -2.67 -15.30 2.90
CA LEU A 45 -1.99 -14.66 4.03
C LEU A 45 -2.88 -13.63 4.73
N ALA A 46 -3.62 -12.83 3.96
CA ALA A 46 -4.49 -11.77 4.46
C ALA A 46 -5.69 -12.29 5.26
N ALA A 47 -6.04 -13.57 5.16
CA ALA A 47 -7.07 -14.20 5.99
C ALA A 47 -6.63 -14.40 7.45
N HIS A 48 -5.34 -14.27 7.76
CA HIS A 48 -4.83 -14.45 9.11
C HIS A 48 -5.23 -13.26 10.03
N PRO A 49 -5.70 -13.48 11.27
CA PRO A 49 -6.20 -12.41 12.15
C PRO A 49 -5.16 -11.35 12.55
N LYS A 50 -3.87 -11.67 12.43
CA LYS A 50 -2.76 -10.72 12.64
C LYS A 50 -2.49 -9.81 11.45
N VAL A 51 -3.09 -10.08 10.29
CA VAL A 51 -2.95 -9.25 9.10
C VAL A 51 -4.06 -8.21 9.06
N VAL A 52 -3.68 -6.94 9.05
CA VAL A 52 -4.63 -5.81 9.23
C VAL A 52 -4.62 -4.80 8.09
N ALA A 53 -3.74 -4.98 7.10
CA ALA A 53 -3.63 -4.10 5.94
C ALA A 53 -2.96 -4.81 4.76
N VAL A 54 -3.18 -4.27 3.55
CA VAL A 54 -2.40 -4.63 2.36
C VAL A 54 -1.28 -3.61 2.19
N GLY A 55 -0.03 -4.07 2.17
CA GLY A 55 1.14 -3.20 2.18
C GLY A 55 2.44 -3.89 2.52
N GLU A 56 3.58 -3.37 2.11
CA GLU A 56 3.79 -2.06 1.45
C GLU A 56 3.64 -2.18 -0.07
N ILE A 57 2.80 -1.32 -0.68
CA ILE A 57 2.50 -1.31 -2.12
C ILE A 57 2.59 0.12 -2.65
N GLY A 58 2.82 0.34 -3.94
CA GLY A 58 2.86 1.70 -4.49
C GLY A 58 3.82 1.82 -5.65
N LEU A 59 4.47 2.98 -5.77
CA LEU A 59 5.40 3.31 -6.86
C LEU A 59 6.71 3.88 -6.32
N ASP A 60 7.84 3.40 -6.84
CA ASP A 60 9.20 3.84 -6.53
C ASP A 60 9.96 4.04 -7.85
N TYR A 61 10.09 5.29 -8.29
CA TYR A 61 10.79 5.64 -9.54
C TYR A 61 12.25 6.02 -9.32
N TYR A 62 12.71 5.97 -8.07
CA TYR A 62 14.11 6.21 -7.75
C TYR A 62 14.97 5.02 -8.21
N TRP A 63 14.54 3.81 -7.88
CA TRP A 63 15.18 2.58 -8.36
C TRP A 63 14.62 2.17 -9.74
N LYS A 64 15.51 1.78 -10.65
CA LYS A 64 15.16 1.51 -12.06
C LYS A 64 15.10 0.01 -12.39
N ASP A 65 15.04 -0.84 -11.38
CA ASP A 65 15.07 -2.29 -11.53
C ASP A 65 13.75 -2.85 -12.08
N VAL A 66 12.63 -2.19 -11.78
CA VAL A 66 11.30 -2.53 -12.30
C VAL A 66 10.71 -1.32 -13.02
N ASP A 67 10.25 -1.51 -14.25
CA ASP A 67 9.71 -0.42 -15.06
C ASP A 67 8.41 0.15 -14.47
N PRO A 68 8.14 1.45 -14.64
CA PRO A 68 6.94 2.12 -14.13
C PRO A 68 5.61 1.43 -14.49
N ALA A 69 5.50 0.88 -15.70
CA ALA A 69 4.26 0.25 -16.12
C ALA A 69 4.01 -1.07 -15.37
N THR A 70 5.07 -1.84 -15.09
CA THR A 70 5.00 -3.04 -14.26
C THR A 70 4.65 -2.71 -12.81
N GLN A 71 5.29 -1.68 -12.23
CA GLN A 71 4.94 -1.22 -10.88
C GLN A 71 3.47 -0.79 -10.80
N ARG A 72 2.98 -0.01 -11.78
CA ARG A 72 1.60 0.46 -11.84
C ARG A 72 0.58 -0.68 -11.93
N ARG A 73 0.85 -1.71 -12.77
CA ARG A 73 -0.03 -2.89 -12.86
C ARG A 73 -0.09 -3.65 -11.53
N ALA A 74 1.06 -3.90 -10.91
CA ALA A 74 1.17 -4.55 -9.62
C ALA A 74 0.47 -3.77 -8.50
N PHE A 75 0.62 -2.44 -8.51
CA PHE A 75 0.00 -1.56 -7.54
C PHE A 75 -1.53 -1.63 -7.64
N VAL A 76 -2.09 -1.45 -8.84
CA VAL A 76 -3.55 -1.53 -9.07
C VAL A 76 -4.10 -2.91 -8.68
N ALA A 77 -3.42 -4.00 -9.04
CA ALA A 77 -3.87 -5.34 -8.68
C ALA A 77 -3.99 -5.56 -7.17
N GLN A 78 -3.04 -5.03 -6.40
CA GLN A 78 -3.06 -5.13 -4.94
C GLN A 78 -4.07 -4.18 -4.29
N LEU A 79 -4.35 -3.02 -4.90
CA LEU A 79 -5.45 -2.14 -4.48
C LEU A 79 -6.82 -2.82 -4.64
N GLU A 80 -7.05 -3.52 -5.76
CA GLU A 80 -8.28 -4.28 -5.98
C GLU A 80 -8.42 -5.43 -4.98
N LEU A 81 -7.33 -6.15 -4.69
CA LEU A 81 -7.31 -7.17 -3.64
C LEU A 81 -7.68 -6.57 -2.26
N ALA A 82 -7.11 -5.41 -1.92
CA ALA A 82 -7.41 -4.74 -0.66
C ALA A 82 -8.89 -4.33 -0.55
N ALA A 83 -9.47 -3.81 -1.64
CA ALA A 83 -10.89 -3.51 -1.70
C ALA A 83 -11.73 -4.78 -1.48
N GLU A 84 -11.47 -5.86 -2.22
CA GLU A 84 -12.17 -7.14 -2.06
C GLU A 84 -12.17 -7.64 -0.60
N LEU A 85 -11.02 -7.53 0.06
CA LEU A 85 -10.83 -7.99 1.44
C LEU A 85 -11.30 -7.00 2.50
N GLY A 86 -11.67 -5.77 2.13
CA GLY A 86 -12.03 -4.72 3.08
C GLY A 86 -10.86 -4.24 3.96
N LEU A 87 -9.63 -4.44 3.51
CA LEU A 87 -8.42 -4.10 4.23
C LEU A 87 -7.90 -2.71 3.81
N PRO A 88 -7.47 -1.86 4.75
CA PRO A 88 -6.82 -0.62 4.41
C PRO A 88 -5.46 -0.86 3.76
N VAL A 89 -4.97 0.12 3.00
CA VAL A 89 -3.70 0.01 2.25
C VAL A 89 -2.58 0.86 2.86
N ILE A 90 -1.33 0.40 2.72
CA ILE A 90 -0.12 1.15 3.09
C ILE A 90 0.66 1.48 1.80
N ILE A 91 0.67 2.76 1.45
CA ILE A 91 1.14 3.27 0.16
C ILE A 91 2.56 3.82 0.24
N HIS A 92 3.46 3.20 -0.51
CA HIS A 92 4.78 3.69 -0.84
C HIS A 92 4.72 4.69 -1.99
N ASN A 93 5.41 5.81 -1.83
CA ASN A 93 5.62 6.77 -2.89
C ASN A 93 7.05 7.30 -2.82
N ARG A 94 7.79 7.16 -3.91
CA ARG A 94 9.10 7.79 -4.08
C ARG A 94 9.30 8.23 -5.53
N ASP A 95 9.54 9.52 -5.73
CA ASP A 95 9.71 10.16 -7.04
C ASP A 95 8.58 9.85 -8.05
N ALA A 96 7.38 9.51 -7.56
CA ALA A 96 6.25 9.02 -8.35
C ALA A 96 4.91 9.66 -7.95
N SER A 97 4.94 10.84 -7.31
CA SER A 97 3.79 11.48 -6.67
C SER A 97 2.58 11.68 -7.60
N GLU A 98 2.82 12.10 -8.85
CA GLU A 98 1.74 12.34 -9.84
C GLU A 98 1.03 11.03 -10.20
N ASP A 99 1.79 9.98 -10.52
CA ASP A 99 1.23 8.67 -10.87
C ASP A 99 0.54 7.99 -9.67
N VAL A 100 1.09 8.14 -8.46
CA VAL A 100 0.42 7.67 -7.24
C VAL A 100 -0.90 8.40 -7.07
N ALA A 101 -0.93 9.72 -7.22
CA ALA A 101 -2.14 10.53 -7.11
C ALA A 101 -3.22 10.07 -8.10
N ASP A 102 -2.84 9.88 -9.36
CA ASP A 102 -3.76 9.45 -10.40
C ASP A 102 -4.34 8.06 -10.16
N VAL A 103 -3.50 7.11 -9.72
CA VAL A 103 -3.96 5.75 -9.37
C VAL A 103 -4.90 5.79 -8.17
N LEU A 104 -4.54 6.51 -7.10
CA LEU A 104 -5.34 6.57 -5.88
C LEU A 104 -6.67 7.30 -6.09
N ARG A 105 -6.68 8.42 -6.82
CA ARG A 105 -7.90 9.17 -7.17
C ARG A 105 -8.87 8.29 -7.93
N SER A 106 -8.38 7.59 -8.95
CA SER A 106 -9.18 6.68 -9.78
C SER A 106 -9.74 5.52 -8.96
N TRP A 107 -8.89 4.85 -8.17
CA TRP A 107 -9.29 3.71 -7.35
C TRP A 107 -10.28 4.11 -6.26
N ALA A 108 -10.01 5.19 -5.52
CA ALA A 108 -10.87 5.65 -4.43
C ALA A 108 -12.29 6.04 -4.88
N GLY A 109 -12.44 6.55 -6.11
CA GLY A 109 -13.72 6.89 -6.74
C GLY A 109 -14.38 5.74 -7.52
N SER A 110 -13.75 4.56 -7.55
CA SER A 110 -14.22 3.43 -8.36
C SER A 110 -15.41 2.69 -7.73
N ASN A 111 -16.12 1.95 -8.57
CA ASN A 111 -17.20 1.06 -8.11
C ASN A 111 -16.67 -0.12 -7.26
N SER A 112 -15.41 -0.55 -7.46
CA SER A 112 -14.84 -1.64 -6.66
C SER A 112 -14.72 -1.20 -5.21
N VAL A 113 -14.21 0.02 -4.96
CA VAL A 113 -14.20 0.60 -3.62
C VAL A 113 -15.61 0.85 -3.10
N ALA A 114 -16.49 1.52 -3.87
CA ALA A 114 -17.82 1.91 -3.41
C ALA A 114 -18.71 0.71 -2.98
N ARG A 115 -18.51 -0.46 -3.57
CA ARG A 115 -19.25 -1.70 -3.25
C ARG A 115 -18.53 -2.62 -2.28
N SER A 116 -17.28 -2.32 -1.95
CA SER A 116 -16.48 -3.14 -1.03
C SER A 116 -16.75 -2.82 0.43
N PRO A 117 -16.36 -3.71 1.36
CA PRO A 117 -16.36 -3.39 2.79
C PRO A 117 -15.45 -2.19 3.13
N LEU A 118 -14.48 -1.86 2.27
CA LEU A 118 -13.57 -0.74 2.47
C LEU A 118 -14.28 0.61 2.49
N ALA A 119 -15.43 0.73 1.79
CA ALA A 119 -16.24 1.95 1.78
C ALA A 119 -16.79 2.34 3.17
N GLN A 120 -16.90 1.37 4.09
CA GLN A 120 -17.38 1.60 5.45
C GLN A 120 -16.27 2.03 6.41
N ARG A 121 -15.01 2.02 5.99
CA ARG A 121 -13.89 2.48 6.82
C ARG A 121 -13.79 4.01 6.78
N PRO A 122 -13.39 4.64 7.90
CA PRO A 122 -13.15 6.10 7.91
C PRO A 122 -12.02 6.50 6.96
N PHE A 123 -11.02 5.63 6.80
CA PHE A 123 -9.91 5.82 5.87
C PHE A 123 -9.64 4.52 5.11
N LYS A 124 -9.30 4.68 3.82
CA LYS A 124 -8.94 3.60 2.90
C LYS A 124 -7.49 3.16 3.06
N GLY A 125 -6.63 4.01 3.61
CA GLY A 125 -5.22 3.70 3.78
C GLY A 125 -4.38 4.86 4.27
N VAL A 126 -3.07 4.66 4.24
CA VAL A 126 -2.04 5.63 4.63
C VAL A 126 -1.00 5.77 3.53
N LEU A 127 -0.59 7.00 3.23
CA LEU A 127 0.67 7.26 2.52
C LEU A 127 1.77 7.29 3.57
N HIS A 128 2.54 6.21 3.69
CA HIS A 128 3.55 6.12 4.74
C HIS A 128 4.82 6.87 4.35
N ALA A 129 5.61 7.26 5.36
CA ALA A 129 6.87 7.98 5.18
C ALA A 129 6.76 9.14 4.17
N PHE A 130 5.69 9.92 4.29
CA PHE A 130 5.33 10.93 3.31
C PHE A 130 6.38 12.04 3.23
N GLY A 131 6.89 12.25 2.02
CA GLY A 131 7.76 13.35 1.64
C GLY A 131 7.28 14.07 0.38
N GLY A 132 5.97 14.05 0.13
CA GLY A 132 5.34 14.77 -0.99
C GLY A 132 4.95 16.19 -0.62
N GLU A 133 4.47 16.93 -1.60
CA GLU A 133 4.00 18.31 -1.44
C GLU A 133 2.65 18.38 -0.70
N LEU A 134 2.36 19.53 -0.08
CA LEU A 134 1.10 19.77 0.65
C LEU A 134 -0.14 19.46 -0.21
N GLN A 135 -0.10 19.81 -1.49
CA GLN A 135 -1.19 19.55 -2.43
C GLN A 135 -1.57 18.06 -2.47
N LEU A 136 -0.58 17.16 -2.55
CA LEU A 136 -0.84 15.72 -2.55
C LEU A 136 -1.44 15.25 -1.22
N ALA A 137 -1.01 15.84 -0.10
CA ALA A 137 -1.56 15.50 1.22
C ALA A 137 -3.04 15.88 1.33
N GLU A 138 -3.40 17.08 0.87
CA GLU A 138 -4.78 17.57 0.86
C GLU A 138 -5.67 16.72 -0.06
N GLU A 139 -5.21 16.48 -1.29
CA GLU A 139 -5.91 15.64 -2.26
C GLU A 139 -6.11 14.20 -1.74
N ALA A 140 -5.06 13.59 -1.17
CA ALA A 140 -5.15 12.25 -0.59
C ALA A 140 -6.16 12.19 0.57
N TYR A 141 -6.26 13.24 1.39
CA TYR A 141 -7.24 13.33 2.46
C TYR A 141 -8.68 13.36 1.93
N GLU A 142 -8.95 14.13 0.86
CA GLU A 142 -10.25 14.13 0.19
C GLU A 142 -10.64 12.75 -0.35
N TRP A 143 -9.66 11.95 -0.78
CA TRP A 143 -9.89 10.57 -1.25
C TRP A 143 -9.97 9.55 -0.11
N GLY A 144 -9.88 9.99 1.15
CA GLY A 144 -10.01 9.16 2.34
C GLY A 144 -8.72 8.45 2.74
N PHE A 145 -7.56 9.07 2.54
CA PHE A 145 -6.27 8.60 3.06
C PHE A 145 -5.78 9.49 4.19
N VAL A 146 -4.87 8.95 5.01
CA VAL A 146 -4.09 9.74 5.97
C VAL A 146 -2.61 9.73 5.62
N ILE A 147 -1.87 10.67 6.20
CA ILE A 147 -0.45 10.87 5.93
C ILE A 147 0.39 10.40 7.12
N GLY A 148 1.35 9.52 6.85
CA GLY A 148 2.32 9.05 7.84
C GLY A 148 3.60 9.87 7.81
N LEU A 149 3.80 10.71 8.82
CA LEU A 149 5.04 11.47 9.00
C LEU A 149 6.05 10.67 9.82
N GLY A 150 7.23 10.44 9.25
CA GLY A 150 8.32 9.72 9.89
C GLY A 150 9.44 10.63 10.39
N GLY A 151 10.54 10.02 10.83
CA GLY A 151 11.75 10.72 11.26
C GLY A 151 12.30 11.78 10.29
N PRO A 152 12.21 11.64 8.94
CA PRO A 152 12.72 12.66 8.01
C PRO A 152 12.21 14.08 8.24
N VAL A 153 11.03 14.25 8.84
CA VAL A 153 10.48 15.58 9.20
C VAL A 153 11.41 16.36 10.15
N THR A 154 12.27 15.65 10.89
CA THR A 154 13.21 16.24 11.85
C THR A 154 14.53 16.68 11.21
N PHE A 155 14.77 16.36 9.94
CA PHE A 155 16.01 16.71 9.27
C PHE A 155 16.03 18.19 8.92
N ARG A 156 17.22 18.82 9.06
CA ARG A 156 17.39 20.25 8.79
C ARG A 156 17.13 20.64 7.34
N ASN A 157 17.19 19.67 6.44
CA ASN A 157 16.93 19.81 5.01
C ASN A 157 15.60 19.19 4.58
N ALA A 158 14.72 18.84 5.53
CA ALA A 158 13.34 18.49 5.21
C ALA A 158 12.70 19.72 4.54
N ARG A 159 12.16 19.51 3.34
CA ARG A 159 11.44 20.51 2.56
C ARG A 159 10.09 19.93 2.22
#